data_AF-A0A965S0D0-F1
#
_entry.id   AF-A0A965S0D0-F1
#
_cell.length_a   1.000
_cell.length_b   1.000
_cell.length_c   1.000
_cell.angle_alpha   90.00
_cell.angle_beta   90.00
_cell.angle_gamma   90.00
#
_symmetry.space_group_name_H-M   'P 1'
#
loop_
_entity.id
_entity.type
_entity.pdbx_description
1 polymer ?
#
loop_
_entity_poly.entity_id
_entity_poly.type
_entity_poly.pdbx_seq_one_letter_code
_entity_poly.pdbx_strand_id
1 'polypeptide(L)'
;MKKRSIVKMLILEIVTLGIYRLYWFIKTRKEMMALAKVDIPTPWIFVIPVFGYIFGFALLFASSLSGNSNPIAVLLFYAIIFASFIVYALWLWKYSKAVEVITNEKMSFALSLLILLAVPDGIDILVVQDYFNKVAEGKVKVPQGVTATS
;
A
#
# COMPACT_ATOMS: atom_id res chain seq x y z
N MET A 1 4.40 4.27 -17.56
CA MET A 1 4.53 4.82 -16.18
C MET A 1 4.89 6.30 -16.26
N LYS A 2 4.58 7.11 -15.24
CA LYS A 2 5.06 8.51 -15.18
C LYS A 2 6.33 8.63 -14.36
N LYS A 3 7.32 9.37 -14.87
CA LYS A 3 8.54 9.72 -14.15
C LYS A 3 8.20 10.69 -13.02
N ARG A 4 8.66 10.40 -11.80
CA ARG A 4 8.50 11.26 -10.62
C ARG A 4 9.84 11.48 -9.94
N SER A 5 10.04 12.67 -9.39
CA SER A 5 11.25 12.98 -8.60
C SER A 5 11.17 12.31 -7.24
N ILE A 6 12.16 11.46 -6.94
CA ILE A 6 12.30 10.75 -5.65
C ILE A 6 12.41 11.76 -4.50
N VAL A 7 13.21 12.81 -4.68
CA VAL A 7 13.40 13.87 -3.67
C VAL A 7 12.08 14.58 -3.36
N LYS A 8 11.28 14.93 -4.38
CA LYS A 8 9.96 15.55 -4.15
C LYS A 8 9.02 14.61 -3.37
N MET A 9 9.07 13.31 -3.66
CA MET A 9 8.25 12.34 -2.96
C MET A 9 8.66 12.16 -1.50
N LEU A 10 9.96 12.14 -1.22
CA LEU A 10 10.48 12.09 0.16
C LEU A 10 10.05 13.32 0.96
N ILE A 11 10.16 14.52 0.38
CA ILE A 11 9.70 15.76 1.03
C ILE A 11 8.19 15.69 1.32
N LEU A 12 7.39 15.23 0.36
CA LEU A 12 5.95 15.11 0.55
C LEU A 12 5.58 14.08 1.62
N GLU A 13 6.32 12.99 1.73
CA GLU A 13 6.11 11.96 2.75
C GLU A 13 6.31 12.52 4.16
N ILE A 14 7.41 13.26 4.37
CA ILE A 14 7.70 13.95 5.63
C ILE A 14 6.64 15.02 5.93
N VAL A 15 6.30 15.87 4.95
CA VAL A 15 5.33 16.97 5.13
C VAL A 15 3.92 16.46 5.41
N THR A 16 3.55 15.32 4.86
CA THR A 16 2.20 14.74 5.03
C THR A 16 2.10 13.69 6.13
N LEU A 17 3.19 13.46 6.89
CA LEU A 17 3.27 12.44 7.94
C LEU A 17 2.77 11.08 7.45
N GLY A 18 3.27 10.64 6.30
CA GLY A 18 2.95 9.33 5.71
C GLY A 18 1.65 9.25 4.89
N ILE A 19 0.77 10.25 4.93
CA ILE A 19 -0.50 10.23 4.17
C ILE A 19 -0.25 10.21 2.64
N TYR A 20 0.83 10.85 2.18
CA TYR A 20 1.21 10.85 0.77
C TYR A 20 1.36 9.43 0.18
N ARG A 21 1.73 8.44 0.99
CA ARG A 21 1.86 7.04 0.57
C ARG A 21 0.54 6.48 0.01
N LEU A 22 -0.60 6.81 0.63
CA LEU A 22 -1.92 6.40 0.14
C LEU A 22 -2.24 7.04 -1.22
N TYR A 23 -1.97 8.33 -1.38
CA TYR A 23 -2.12 9.02 -2.66
C TYR A 23 -1.26 8.36 -3.74
N TRP A 24 0.00 8.05 -3.42
CA TRP A 24 0.91 7.40 -4.34
C TRP A 24 0.38 6.02 -4.77
N PHE A 25 -0.05 5.17 -3.83
CA PHE A 25 -0.65 3.87 -4.14
C PHE A 25 -1.88 4.00 -5.05
N ILE A 26 -2.77 4.97 -4.80
CA ILE A 26 -3.93 5.22 -5.67
C ILE A 26 -3.49 5.62 -7.08
N LYS A 27 -2.43 6.44 -7.20
CA LYS A 27 -1.96 6.92 -8.50
C LYS A 27 -1.26 5.83 -9.30
N THR A 28 -0.34 5.11 -8.68
CA THR A 28 0.46 4.07 -9.35
C THR A 28 -0.37 2.84 -9.68
N ARG A 29 -1.32 2.42 -8.84
CA ARG A 29 -2.24 1.32 -9.21
C ARG A 29 -2.99 1.64 -10.51
N LYS A 30 -3.50 2.87 -10.67
CA LYS A 30 -4.22 3.28 -11.88
C LYS A 30 -3.32 3.25 -13.11
N GLU A 31 -2.08 3.68 -12.97
CA GLU A 31 -1.10 3.64 -14.06
C GLU A 31 -0.71 2.21 -14.44
N MET A 32 -0.53 1.32 -13.47
CA MET A 32 -0.24 -0.09 -13.74
C MET A 32 -1.43 -0.79 -14.41
N MET A 33 -2.65 -0.59 -13.91
CA MET A 33 -3.89 -1.14 -14.49
C MET A 33 -4.17 -0.58 -15.90
N ALA A 34 -3.73 0.64 -16.21
CA ALA A 34 -3.84 1.20 -17.55
C ALA A 34 -2.81 0.62 -18.53
N LEU A 35 -1.67 0.14 -18.03
CA LEU A 35 -0.59 -0.41 -18.85
C LEU A 35 -0.67 -1.91 -19.02
N ALA A 36 -1.15 -2.63 -18.00
CA ALA A 36 -1.22 -4.08 -17.97
C ALA A 36 -2.60 -4.56 -17.51
N LYS A 37 -2.99 -5.76 -17.96
CA LYS A 37 -4.21 -6.45 -17.51
C LYS A 37 -4.05 -7.01 -16.09
N VAL A 38 -3.92 -6.11 -15.12
CA VAL A 38 -3.83 -6.42 -13.69
C VAL A 38 -5.01 -5.78 -12.97
N ASP A 39 -5.59 -6.49 -11.99
CA ASP A 39 -6.63 -5.94 -11.12
C ASP A 39 -6.10 -5.76 -9.70
N ILE A 40 -5.99 -4.51 -9.29
CA ILE A 40 -5.50 -4.12 -7.96
C ILE A 40 -6.66 -3.48 -7.21
N PRO A 41 -7.11 -4.03 -6.07
CA PRO A 41 -8.19 -3.43 -5.30
C PRO A 41 -7.89 -1.98 -4.92
N THR A 42 -8.93 -1.20 -4.67
CA THR A 42 -8.73 0.20 -4.26
C THR A 42 -8.18 0.26 -2.83
N PRO A 43 -7.26 1.18 -2.51
CA PRO A 43 -6.77 1.40 -1.14
C PRO A 43 -7.85 1.83 -0.14
N TRP A 44 -9.08 2.13 -0.57
CA TRP A 44 -10.20 2.45 0.33
C TRP A 44 -10.53 1.31 1.30
N ILE A 45 -10.11 0.07 1.01
CA ILE A 45 -10.23 -1.04 1.96
C ILE A 45 -9.51 -0.76 3.28
N PHE A 46 -8.49 0.10 3.29
CA PHE A 46 -7.77 0.51 4.51
C PHE A 46 -8.56 1.46 5.40
N VAL A 47 -9.65 2.05 4.91
CA VAL A 47 -10.52 2.90 5.72
C VAL A 47 -11.33 2.07 6.72
N ILE A 48 -11.69 0.83 6.37
CA ILE A 48 -12.43 -0.09 7.25
C ILE A 48 -11.68 -0.34 8.57
N PRO A 49 -10.41 -0.79 8.59
CA PRO A 49 -9.68 -0.99 9.84
C PRO A 49 -9.44 0.33 10.59
N VAL A 50 -9.27 1.47 9.92
CA VAL A 50 -9.13 2.78 10.58
C VAL A 50 -10.39 3.10 11.41
N PHE A 51 -11.58 2.96 10.83
CA PHE A 51 -12.82 3.12 11.60
C PHE A 51 -12.97 2.08 12.70
N GLY A 52 -12.56 0.84 12.44
CA GLY A 52 -12.49 -0.22 13.46
C GLY A 52 -11.62 0.16 14.66
N TYR A 53 -10.47 0.79 14.41
CA TYR A 53 -9.59 1.29 15.47
C TYR A 53 -10.20 2.42 16.27
N ILE A 54 -10.79 3.41 15.60
CA ILE A 54 -11.45 4.54 16.27
C ILE A 54 -12.58 4.01 17.16
N PHE A 55 -13.40 3.10 16.62
CA PHE A 55 -14.52 2.51 17.35
C PHE A 55 -14.05 1.65 18.53
N GLY A 56 -13.10 0.74 18.30
CA GLY A 56 -12.55 -0.12 19.36
C GLY A 56 -11.85 0.69 20.45
N PHE A 57 -11.08 1.72 20.07
CA PHE A 57 -10.46 2.64 21.03
C PHE A 57 -11.51 3.41 21.84
N ALA A 58 -12.56 3.94 21.20
CA ALA A 58 -13.63 4.65 21.89
C ALA A 58 -14.37 3.75 22.89
N LEU A 59 -14.64 2.50 22.53
CA LEU A 59 -15.22 1.51 23.43
C LEU A 59 -14.32 1.22 24.63
N LEU A 60 -13.03 0.97 24.39
CA LEU A 60 -12.07 0.73 25.46
C LEU A 60 -11.94 1.93 26.40
N PHE A 61 -11.85 3.12 25.84
CA PHE A 61 -11.77 4.37 26.59
C PHE A 61 -13.02 4.57 27.47
N ALA A 62 -14.21 4.34 26.93
CA ALA A 62 -15.45 4.40 27.69
C ALA A 62 -15.48 3.36 28.83
N SER A 63 -15.05 2.13 28.57
CA SER A 63 -14.91 1.10 29.61
C SER A 63 -13.95 1.53 30.73
N SER A 64 -12.82 2.14 30.37
CA SER A 64 -11.87 2.69 31.36
C SER A 64 -12.48 3.79 32.22
N LEU A 65 -13.29 4.69 31.66
CA LEU A 65 -14.00 5.73 32.43
C LEU A 65 -15.09 5.15 33.35
N SER A 66 -15.75 4.08 32.92
CA SER A 66 -16.82 3.44 33.70
C SER A 66 -16.31 2.59 34.87
N GLY A 67 -15.01 2.30 34.93
CA GLY A 67 -14.43 1.35 35.89
C GLY A 67 -14.84 -0.11 35.67
N ASN A 68 -15.64 -0.40 34.64
CA ASN A 68 -16.05 -1.75 34.26
C ASN A 68 -15.23 -2.24 33.06
N SER A 69 -14.28 -3.13 33.31
CA SER A 69 -13.48 -3.74 32.26
C SER A 69 -14.33 -4.70 31.43
N ASN A 70 -14.46 -4.43 30.13
CA ASN A 70 -15.13 -5.32 29.20
C ASN A 70 -14.06 -6.14 28.43
N PRO A 71 -13.77 -7.39 28.84
CA PRO A 71 -12.74 -8.21 28.18
C PRO A 71 -13.07 -8.51 26.71
N ILE A 72 -14.36 -8.52 26.35
CA ILE A 72 -14.79 -8.71 24.96
C ILE A 72 -14.35 -7.51 24.10
N ALA A 73 -14.45 -6.28 24.62
CA ALA A 73 -13.99 -5.09 23.90
C ALA A 73 -12.47 -5.13 23.64
N VAL A 74 -11.69 -5.60 24.61
CA VAL A 74 -10.24 -5.79 24.47
C VAL A 74 -9.91 -6.82 23.40
N LEU A 75 -10.56 -7.99 23.44
CA LEU A 75 -10.37 -9.04 22.43
C LEU A 75 -10.75 -8.56 21.02
N LEU A 76 -11.88 -7.85 20.88
CA LEU A 76 -12.31 -7.28 19.60
C LEU A 76 -11.30 -6.26 19.07
N PHE A 77 -10.75 -5.40 19.93
CA PHE A 77 -9.75 -4.41 19.52
C PHE A 77 -8.47 -5.08 18.98
N TYR A 78 -7.94 -6.09 19.68
CA TYR A 78 -6.78 -6.85 19.19
C TYR A 78 -7.10 -7.66 17.92
N ALA A 79 -8.31 -8.22 17.81
CA ALA A 79 -8.74 -8.89 16.60
C ALA A 79 -8.79 -7.93 15.40
N ILE A 80 -9.21 -6.67 15.58
CA ILE A 80 -9.19 -5.64 14.54
C ILE A 80 -7.75 -5.30 14.14
N ILE A 81 -6.82 -5.18 15.10
CA ILE A 81 -5.38 -4.98 14.83
C ILE A 81 -4.81 -6.13 14.00
N PHE A 82 -5.13 -7.36 14.37
CA PHE A 82 -4.63 -8.53 13.65
C PHE A 82 -5.23 -8.64 12.24
N ALA A 83 -6.55 -8.45 12.12
CA ALA A 83 -7.24 -8.50 10.83
C ALA A 83 -6.77 -7.41 9.87
N SER A 84 -6.48 -6.20 10.36
CA SER A 84 -5.98 -5.11 9.52
C SER A 84 -4.62 -5.43 8.90
N PHE A 85 -3.73 -6.08 9.65
CA PHE A 85 -2.41 -6.49 9.15
C PHE A 85 -2.55 -7.52 8.03
N ILE A 86 -3.48 -8.47 8.19
CA ILE A 86 -3.81 -9.45 7.15
C ILE A 86 -4.36 -8.75 5.90
N VAL A 87 -5.33 -7.86 6.06
CA VAL A 87 -5.92 -7.11 4.93
C VAL A 87 -4.84 -6.31 4.21
N TYR A 88 -3.94 -5.67 4.96
CA TYR A 88 -2.82 -4.91 4.41
C TYR A 88 -1.86 -5.81 3.60
N ALA A 89 -1.45 -6.94 4.17
CA ALA A 89 -0.57 -7.91 3.50
C ALA A 89 -1.21 -8.49 2.22
N LEU A 90 -2.50 -8.84 2.26
CA LEU A 90 -3.24 -9.34 1.10
C LEU A 90 -3.37 -8.29 -0.01
N TRP A 91 -3.57 -7.02 0.37
CA TRP A 91 -3.61 -5.93 -0.60
C TRP A 91 -2.23 -5.71 -1.24
N LEU A 92 -1.17 -5.66 -0.42
CA LEU A 92 0.21 -5.54 -0.89
C LEU A 92 0.62 -6.69 -1.80
N TRP A 93 0.18 -7.92 -1.52
CA TRP A 93 0.42 -9.06 -2.40
C TRP A 93 -0.04 -8.76 -3.84
N LYS A 94 -1.30 -8.31 -4.01
CA LYS A 94 -1.84 -7.99 -5.33
C LYS A 94 -1.09 -6.83 -5.99
N TYR A 95 -0.73 -5.82 -5.20
CA TYR A 95 0.06 -4.69 -5.67
C TYR A 95 1.45 -5.12 -6.15
N SER A 96 2.18 -5.91 -5.38
CA SER A 96 3.52 -6.42 -5.71
C SER A 96 3.52 -7.32 -6.94
N LYS A 97 2.46 -8.11 -7.15
CA LYS A 97 2.31 -8.88 -8.40
C LYS A 97 2.21 -7.97 -9.62
N ALA A 98 1.49 -6.87 -9.51
CA ALA A 98 1.43 -5.88 -10.59
C ALA A 98 2.77 -5.18 -10.81
N VAL A 99 3.54 -4.91 -9.75
CA VAL A 99 4.90 -4.33 -9.87
C VAL A 99 5.82 -5.27 -10.64
N GLU A 100 5.82 -6.58 -10.33
CA GLU A 100 6.61 -7.60 -11.04
C GLU A 100 6.30 -7.61 -12.54
N VAL A 101 5.02 -7.61 -12.89
CA VAL A 101 4.55 -7.58 -14.29
C VAL A 101 5.02 -6.31 -15.01
N ILE A 102 4.83 -5.14 -14.41
CA ILE A 102 5.14 -3.85 -15.05
C ILE A 102 6.65 -3.61 -15.18
N THR A 103 7.43 -4.17 -14.26
CA THR A 103 8.89 -4.05 -14.28
C THR A 103 9.58 -5.17 -15.07
N ASN A 104 8.82 -6.06 -15.72
CA ASN A 104 9.36 -7.19 -16.47
C ASN A 104 10.38 -7.99 -15.62
N GLU A 105 9.98 -8.33 -14.39
CA GLU A 105 10.76 -9.06 -13.40
C GLU A 105 12.03 -8.37 -12.88
N LYS A 106 12.36 -7.17 -13.37
CA LYS A 106 13.49 -6.38 -12.83
C LYS A 106 13.30 -6.05 -11.35
N MET A 107 12.05 -5.96 -10.91
CA MET A 107 11.70 -6.01 -9.50
C MET A 107 10.81 -7.22 -9.28
N SER A 108 11.34 -8.30 -8.71
CA SER A 108 10.57 -9.51 -8.46
C SER A 108 9.41 -9.25 -7.48
N PHE A 109 8.39 -10.11 -7.52
CA PHE A 109 7.26 -10.03 -6.58
C PHE A 109 7.72 -10.12 -5.12
N ALA A 110 8.63 -11.06 -4.82
CA ALA A 110 9.13 -11.24 -3.47
C ALA A 110 9.90 -10.00 -2.99
N LEU A 111 10.72 -9.39 -3.86
CA LEU A 111 11.46 -8.18 -3.54
C LEU A 111 10.54 -6.99 -3.30
N SER A 112 9.55 -6.78 -4.19
CA SER A 112 8.57 -5.69 -4.03
C SER A 112 7.69 -5.87 -2.80
N LEU A 113 7.24 -7.08 -2.50
CA LEU A 113 6.48 -7.38 -1.29
C LEU A 113 7.31 -7.15 -0.03
N LEU A 114 8.54 -7.66 0.02
CA LEU A 114 9.41 -7.49 1.19
C LEU A 114 9.71 -6.01 1.44
N ILE A 115 9.99 -5.24 0.39
CA ILE A 115 10.23 -3.80 0.52
C ILE A 115 8.97 -3.09 1.04
N LEU A 116 7.82 -3.32 0.42
CA LEU A 116 6.57 -2.62 0.80
C LEU A 116 6.03 -3.02 2.18
N LEU A 117 6.40 -4.20 2.68
CA LEU A 117 5.93 -4.72 3.97
C LEU A 117 6.89 -4.43 5.12
N ALA A 118 8.21 -4.56 4.91
CA ALA A 118 9.19 -4.54 5.99
C ALA A 118 10.02 -3.25 6.06
N VAL A 119 10.10 -2.48 4.97
CA VAL A 119 10.82 -1.20 4.98
C VAL A 119 9.92 -0.15 5.62
N PRO A 120 10.49 0.76 6.46
CA PRO A 120 9.73 1.84 7.07
C PRO A 120 8.91 2.62 6.05
N ASP A 121 7.73 3.02 6.49
CA ASP A 121 6.78 3.79 5.70
C ASP A 121 7.47 5.00 5.08
N GLY A 122 7.34 5.11 3.75
CA GLY A 122 7.88 6.23 2.98
C GLY A 122 9.11 5.89 2.15
N ILE A 123 10.07 5.13 2.68
CA ILE A 123 11.26 4.71 1.92
C ILE A 123 10.89 3.62 0.92
N ASP A 124 9.98 2.74 1.31
CA ASP A 124 9.46 1.62 0.52
C ASP A 124 8.96 2.06 -0.87
N ILE A 125 8.13 3.10 -0.94
CA ILE A 125 7.56 3.62 -2.19
C ILE A 125 8.61 4.31 -3.08
N LEU A 126 9.68 4.85 -2.49
CA LEU A 126 10.76 5.49 -3.27
C LEU A 126 11.54 4.47 -4.06
N VAL A 127 11.80 3.30 -3.46
CA VAL A 127 12.50 2.20 -4.14
C VAL A 127 11.66 1.70 -5.31
N VAL A 128 10.37 1.42 -5.10
CA VAL A 128 9.48 1.00 -6.19
C VAL A 128 9.37 2.09 -7.27
N GLN A 129 9.34 3.37 -6.87
CA GLN A 129 9.28 4.48 -7.80
C GLN A 129 10.53 4.59 -8.68
N ASP A 130 11.73 4.23 -8.20
CA ASP A 130 12.94 4.18 -9.03
C ASP A 130 12.78 3.18 -10.19
N TYR A 131 12.23 2.00 -9.92
CA TYR A 131 11.90 1.02 -10.97
C TYR A 131 10.84 1.55 -11.94
N PHE A 132 9.80 2.22 -11.42
CA PHE A 132 8.80 2.87 -12.28
C PHE A 132 9.38 3.99 -13.14
N ASN A 133 10.38 4.73 -12.65
CA ASN A 133 11.09 5.74 -13.42
C ASN A 133 11.89 5.08 -14.55
N LYS A 134 12.56 3.96 -14.30
CA LYS A 134 13.26 3.20 -15.35
C LYS A 134 12.29 2.70 -16.43
N VAL A 135 11.08 2.29 -16.06
CA VAL A 135 10.02 1.95 -17.03
C VAL A 135 9.58 3.19 -17.82
N ALA A 136 9.35 4.33 -17.14
CA ALA A 136 8.97 5.59 -17.79
C ALA A 136 10.04 6.13 -18.76
N GLU A 137 11.30 5.86 -18.48
CA GLU A 137 12.45 6.25 -19.32
C GLU A 137 12.73 5.24 -20.44
N GLY A 138 11.94 4.17 -20.57
CA GLY A 138 12.14 3.12 -21.59
C GLY A 138 13.34 2.20 -21.33
N LYS A 139 14.02 2.34 -20.19
CA LYS A 139 15.12 1.46 -19.76
C LYS A 139 14.63 0.07 -19.38
N VAL A 140 13.35 -0.04 -19.01
CA VAL A 140 12.65 -1.30 -18.75
C VAL A 140 11.38 -1.31 -19.61
N LYS A 141 11.25 -2.32 -20.47
CA LYS A 141 10.08 -2.48 -21.35
C LYS A 141 9.00 -3.28 -20.63
N VAL A 142 7.75 -2.81 -20.70
CA VAL A 142 6.59 -3.57 -20.23
C VAL A 142 6.38 -4.79 -21.15
N PRO A 143 6.12 -6.00 -20.61
CA PRO A 143 5.93 -7.20 -21.43
C PRO A 143 4.73 -7.09 -22.39
N GLN A 144 4.94 -7.35 -23.68
CA GLN A 144 3.92 -7.20 -24.74
C GLN A 144 2.72 -8.15 -24.59
N GLY A 145 2.89 -9.31 -23.95
CA GLY A 145 1.80 -10.27 -23.72
C GLY A 145 0.83 -9.87 -22.60
N VAL A 146 1.14 -8.82 -21.84
CA VAL A 146 0.35 -8.39 -20.66
C VAL A 146 -0.18 -6.96 -20.82
N THR A 147 0.26 -6.25 -21.87
CA THR A 147 -0.21 -4.89 -22.14
C THR A 147 -1.72 -4.87 -22.36
N ALA A 148 -2.41 -3.90 -21.74
CA ALA A 148 -3.79 -3.63 -22.09
C ALA A 148 -3.83 -3.25 -23.58
N THR A 149 -4.50 -4.07 -24.41
CA THR A 149 -4.75 -3.75 -25.81
C THR A 149 -5.49 -2.42 -25.86
N SER A 150 -4.89 -1.44 -26.54
CA SER A 150 -5.49 -0.15 -26.87
C SER A 150 -6.81 -0.31 -27.61
#